data_AF-A0AAN7VMP5-F1
#
_entry.id   AF-A0AAN7VMP5-F1
#
_cell.length_a   1.000
_cell.length_b   1.000
_cell.length_c   1.000
_cell.angle_alpha   90.00
_cell.angle_beta   90.00
_cell.angle_gamma   90.00
#
_symmetry.space_group_name_H-M   'P 1'
#
loop_
_entity.id
_entity.type
_entity.pdbx_description
1 polymer ?
#
loop_
_entity_poly.entity_id
_entity_poly.type
_entity_poly.pdbx_seq_one_letter_code
_entity_poly.pdbx_strand_id
1 'polypeptide(L)'
;MRTVSLSFYLFLFYGIYAQDDIQFEYLGESEKTCIKELNIDEFTIDYNFNQLYLPESNVEFSRFIECVWKKKGLMSDKNNLQYDSLQEYIATKFLDVIGNTKNANAFAKDSVNGCKVVRGETPGKTAITFMNCVTRLFHN
;
A
#
# COMPACT_ATOMS: atom_id res chain seq x y z
N MET A 1 4.33 47.47 -41.51
CA MET A 1 3.39 46.43 -41.03
C MET A 1 3.90 45.07 -41.48
N ARG A 2 4.52 44.29 -40.58
CA ARG A 2 4.89 42.90 -40.83
C ARG A 2 3.84 42.02 -40.14
N THR A 3 3.05 41.32 -40.95
CA THR A 3 2.09 40.30 -40.50
C THR A 3 2.87 39.11 -39.95
N VAL A 4 2.76 38.87 -38.64
CA VAL A 4 3.30 37.68 -37.98
C VAL A 4 2.40 36.50 -38.32
N SER A 5 3.01 35.44 -38.83
CA SER A 5 2.35 34.23 -39.32
C SER A 5 1.66 33.46 -38.18
N LEU A 6 0.36 33.24 -38.31
CA LEU A 6 -0.49 32.51 -37.35
C LEU A 6 -0.21 30.99 -37.28
N SER A 7 0.80 30.48 -37.98
CA SER A 7 1.09 29.03 -38.07
C SER A 7 1.80 28.44 -36.84
N PHE A 8 2.26 29.25 -35.89
CA PHE A 8 3.05 28.77 -34.74
C PHE A 8 2.23 28.36 -33.51
N TYR A 9 0.93 28.69 -33.46
CA TYR A 9 0.13 28.44 -32.24
C TYR A 9 -0.47 27.03 -32.13
N LEU A 10 -0.43 26.21 -33.19
CA LEU A 10 -1.02 24.87 -33.16
C LEU A 10 -0.06 23.75 -32.71
N PHE A 11 1.23 24.03 -32.52
CA PHE A 11 2.19 23.05 -31.99
C PHE A 11 2.35 23.07 -30.47
N LEU A 12 1.78 24.05 -29.76
CA LEU A 12 1.88 24.14 -28.30
C LEU A 12 0.77 23.40 -27.53
N PHE A 13 -0.26 22.87 -28.22
CA PHE A 13 -1.35 22.12 -27.56
C PHE A 13 -1.19 20.60 -27.58
N TYR A 14 -0.25 20.04 -28.36
CA TYR A 14 -0.02 18.60 -28.42
C TYR A 14 1.10 18.10 -27.50
N GLY A 15 1.74 18.98 -26.71
CA GLY A 15 2.95 18.68 -25.95
C GLY A 15 2.80 18.52 -24.42
N ILE A 16 1.59 18.44 -23.85
CA ILE A 16 1.41 18.41 -22.37
C ILE A 16 0.78 17.10 -21.85
N TYR A 17 0.45 16.13 -22.71
CA TYR A 17 -0.08 14.83 -22.26
C TYR A 17 0.88 13.65 -22.49
N ALA A 18 2.17 13.90 -22.61
CA ALA A 18 3.14 12.87 -22.22
C ALA A 18 3.21 12.89 -20.69
N GLN A 19 2.18 12.33 -20.06
CA GLN A 19 2.28 11.90 -18.68
C GLN A 19 3.33 10.79 -18.71
N ASP A 20 4.55 11.14 -18.34
CA ASP A 20 5.61 10.17 -18.11
C ASP A 20 5.00 9.11 -17.19
N ASP A 21 4.88 7.87 -17.70
CA ASP A 21 4.53 6.71 -16.90
C ASP A 21 5.63 6.58 -15.84
N ILE A 22 5.42 7.17 -14.66
CA ILE A 22 6.23 6.91 -13.48
C ILE A 22 5.98 5.45 -13.15
N GLN A 23 6.80 4.56 -13.69
CA GLN A 23 6.69 3.14 -13.43
C GLN A 23 7.11 2.89 -11.98
N PHE A 24 6.13 2.73 -11.09
CA PHE A 24 6.36 2.25 -9.73
C PHE A 24 6.76 0.77 -9.78
N GLU A 25 8.03 0.53 -10.09
CA GLU A 25 8.62 -0.80 -10.29
C GLU A 25 8.50 -1.70 -9.04
N TYR A 26 8.27 -1.12 -7.87
CA TYR A 26 8.14 -1.84 -6.60
C TYR A 26 6.72 -2.37 -6.31
N LEU A 27 5.69 -1.94 -7.06
CA LEU A 27 4.32 -2.40 -6.82
C LEU A 27 4.08 -3.79 -7.41
N GLY A 28 3.58 -4.70 -6.57
CA GLY A 28 3.14 -6.01 -6.97
C GLY A 28 1.86 -5.98 -7.82
N GLU A 29 1.50 -7.13 -8.39
CA GLU A 29 0.30 -7.28 -9.22
C GLU A 29 -0.99 -6.94 -8.45
N SER A 30 -1.07 -7.32 -7.17
CA SER A 30 -2.22 -7.01 -6.33
C SER A 30 -2.39 -5.50 -6.14
N GLU A 31 -1.31 -4.78 -5.88
CA GLU A 31 -1.31 -3.32 -5.71
C GLU A 31 -1.73 -2.61 -7.01
N LYS A 32 -1.11 -2.97 -8.14
CA LYS A 32 -1.44 -2.41 -9.46
C LYS A 32 -2.91 -2.64 -9.82
N THR A 33 -3.42 -3.83 -9.53
CA THR A 33 -4.84 -4.17 -9.77
C THR A 33 -5.76 -3.31 -8.90
N CYS A 34 -5.46 -3.15 -7.61
CA CYS A 34 -6.28 -2.37 -6.69
C CYS A 34 -6.28 -0.87 -7.00
N ILE A 35 -5.14 -0.31 -7.41
CA ILE A 35 -5.04 1.08 -7.90
C ILE A 35 -6.02 1.30 -9.06
N LYS A 36 -5.99 0.40 -10.05
CA LYS A 36 -6.86 0.46 -11.21
C LYS A 36 -8.34 0.26 -10.87
N GLU A 37 -8.68 -0.75 -10.06
CA GLU A 37 -10.07 -1.05 -9.68
C GLU A 37 -10.70 0.07 -8.85
N LEU A 38 -9.93 0.72 -8.00
CA LEU A 38 -10.41 1.78 -7.11
C LEU A 38 -10.27 3.19 -7.72
N ASN A 39 -9.63 3.31 -8.89
CA ASN A 39 -9.30 4.57 -9.55
C ASN A 39 -8.58 5.54 -8.59
N ILE A 40 -7.55 5.03 -7.91
CA ILE A 40 -6.72 5.80 -6.98
C ILE A 40 -5.47 6.30 -7.71
N ASP A 41 -5.07 7.52 -7.39
CA ASP A 41 -3.83 8.10 -7.88
C ASP A 41 -2.60 7.38 -7.28
N GLU A 42 -1.65 6.98 -8.12
CA GLU A 42 -0.48 6.20 -7.71
C GLU A 42 0.43 7.00 -6.76
N PHE A 43 0.52 8.32 -6.93
CA PHE A 43 1.29 9.19 -6.04
C PHE A 43 0.72 9.20 -4.62
N THR A 44 -0.61 9.13 -4.49
CA THR A 44 -1.27 8.94 -3.18
C THR A 44 -0.82 7.65 -2.51
N ILE A 45 -0.64 6.56 -3.26
CA ILE A 45 -0.18 5.29 -2.70
C ILE A 45 1.28 5.37 -2.25
N ASP A 46 2.16 5.90 -3.10
CA ASP A 46 3.59 6.06 -2.82
C ASP A 46 3.85 6.92 -1.58
N TYR A 47 3.21 8.09 -1.50
CA TYR A 47 3.37 9.01 -0.37
C TYR A 47 3.04 8.34 0.98
N ASN A 48 2.00 7.49 1.01
CA ASN A 48 1.53 6.85 2.22
C ASN A 48 2.35 5.62 2.61
N PHE A 49 2.98 4.92 1.66
CA PHE A 49 3.89 3.81 1.95
C PHE A 49 5.25 4.28 2.49
N ASN A 50 5.68 5.49 2.16
CA ASN A 50 6.95 6.07 2.61
C ASN A 50 6.89 6.63 4.05
N GLN A 51 5.81 6.39 4.78
CA GLN A 51 5.65 6.82 6.17
C GLN A 51 6.07 5.70 7.14
N LEU A 52 6.56 6.09 8.33
CA LEU A 52 6.86 5.13 9.40
C LEU A 52 5.61 4.34 9.85
N TYR A 53 4.47 5.03 9.91
CA TYR A 53 3.17 4.44 10.21
C TYR A 53 2.20 4.72 9.08
N LEU A 54 1.38 3.74 8.76
CA LEU A 54 0.36 3.85 7.74
C LEU A 54 -0.77 4.80 8.22
N PRO A 55 -1.33 5.63 7.34
CA PRO A 55 -2.29 6.69 7.69
C PRO A 55 -3.69 6.16 8.00
N GLU A 56 -4.04 6.01 9.27
CA GLU A 56 -5.37 5.51 9.70
C GLU A 56 -6.55 6.42 9.32
N SER A 57 -6.30 7.71 9.08
CA SER A 57 -7.32 8.69 8.68
C SER A 57 -7.56 8.75 7.17
N ASN A 58 -6.67 8.20 6.34
CA ASN A 58 -6.80 8.28 4.90
C ASN A 58 -7.78 7.21 4.37
N VAL A 59 -8.97 7.66 3.96
CA VAL A 59 -10.06 6.78 3.50
C VAL A 59 -9.70 6.04 2.21
N GLU A 60 -9.06 6.70 1.24
CA GLU A 60 -8.67 6.08 -0.03
C GLU A 60 -7.61 5.02 0.19
N PHE A 61 -6.59 5.35 0.99
CA PHE A 61 -5.54 4.40 1.35
C PHE A 61 -6.09 3.21 2.15
N SER A 62 -7.06 3.44 3.04
CA SER A 62 -7.77 2.37 3.75
C SER A 62 -8.47 1.40 2.79
N ARG A 63 -9.19 1.92 1.78
CA ARG A 63 -9.84 1.09 0.75
C ARG A 63 -8.83 0.32 -0.09
N PHE A 64 -7.71 0.97 -0.43
CA PHE A 64 -6.61 0.33 -1.14
C PHE A 64 -6.02 -0.84 -0.34
N ILE A 65 -5.71 -0.64 0.94
CA ILE A 65 -5.18 -1.70 1.82
C ILE A 65 -6.17 -2.86 1.93
N GLU A 66 -7.47 -2.57 2.10
CA GLU A 66 -8.50 -3.62 2.13
C GLU A 66 -8.48 -4.46 0.85
N CYS A 67 -8.45 -3.82 -0.32
CA CYS A 67 -8.40 -4.50 -1.61
C CYS A 67 -7.15 -5.39 -1.73
N VAL A 68 -5.97 -4.84 -1.43
CA VAL A 68 -4.70 -5.57 -1.53
C VAL A 68 -4.68 -6.76 -0.59
N TRP A 69 -5.17 -6.60 0.64
CA TRP A 69 -5.16 -7.66 1.65
C TRP A 69 -6.11 -8.80 1.30
N LYS A 70 -7.24 -8.49 0.66
CA LYS A 70 -8.14 -9.53 0.11
C LYS A 70 -7.47 -10.31 -1.00
N LYS A 71 -6.85 -9.62 -1.97
CA LYS A 71 -6.15 -10.29 -3.09
C LYS A 71 -4.95 -11.12 -2.64
N LYS A 72 -4.25 -10.70 -1.57
CA LYS A 72 -3.15 -11.46 -0.96
C LYS A 72 -3.60 -12.56 0.02
N GLY A 73 -4.90 -12.71 0.26
CA GLY A 73 -5.42 -13.68 1.22
C GLY A 73 -5.12 -13.36 2.70
N LEU A 74 -4.67 -12.14 3.02
CA LEU A 74 -4.45 -11.66 4.39
C LEU A 74 -5.75 -11.26 5.07
N MET A 75 -6.79 -11.02 4.27
CA MET A 75 -8.16 -10.74 4.70
C MET A 75 -9.12 -11.56 3.83
N SER A 76 -10.15 -12.12 4.44
CA SER A 76 -11.22 -12.81 3.70
C SER A 76 -12.20 -11.84 3.07
N ASP A 77 -13.02 -12.32 2.13
CA ASP A 77 -14.13 -11.55 1.54
C ASP A 77 -15.16 -11.09 2.57
N LYS A 78 -15.24 -11.79 3.71
CA LYS A 78 -16.06 -11.42 4.87
C LYS A 78 -15.37 -10.43 5.82
N ASN A 79 -14.28 -9.80 5.38
CA ASN A 79 -13.53 -8.78 6.11
C ASN A 79 -12.82 -9.26 7.39
N ASN A 80 -12.64 -10.57 7.55
CA ASN A 80 -11.88 -11.13 8.68
C ASN A 80 -10.41 -11.28 8.31
N LEU A 81 -9.52 -10.81 9.17
CA LEU A 81 -8.08 -11.04 9.07
C LEU A 81 -7.76 -12.54 9.14
N GLN A 82 -6.87 -12.99 8.25
CA GLN A 82 -6.40 -14.38 8.20
C GLN A 82 -5.08 -14.48 8.94
N TYR A 83 -5.14 -14.78 10.24
CA TYR A 83 -3.98 -14.67 11.13
C TYR A 83 -2.82 -15.61 10.77
N ASP A 84 -3.11 -16.81 10.25
CA ASP A 84 -2.07 -17.74 9.80
C ASP A 84 -1.30 -17.14 8.60
N SER A 85 -2.02 -16.62 7.60
CA SER A 85 -1.43 -15.94 6.45
C SER A 85 -0.70 -14.64 6.85
N LEU A 86 -1.20 -13.91 7.84
CA LEU A 86 -0.53 -12.73 8.38
C LEU A 86 0.78 -13.10 9.08
N GLN A 87 0.83 -14.22 9.80
CA GLN A 87 2.06 -14.70 10.42
C GLN A 87 3.12 -15.03 9.35
N GLU A 88 2.73 -15.74 8.29
CA GLU A 88 3.63 -16.03 7.17
C GLU A 88 4.11 -14.75 6.49
N TYR A 89 3.19 -13.82 6.21
CA TYR A 89 3.51 -12.53 5.59
C TYR A 89 4.50 -11.70 6.43
N ILE A 90 4.27 -11.59 7.74
CA ILE A 90 5.16 -10.86 8.66
C ILE A 90 6.52 -11.56 8.74
N ALA A 91 6.57 -12.90 8.79
CA ALA A 91 7.83 -13.63 8.80
C ALA A 91 8.63 -13.36 7.52
N THR A 92 8.01 -13.42 6.34
CA THR A 92 8.66 -13.08 5.07
C THR A 92 9.17 -11.64 5.08
N LYS A 93 8.37 -10.67 5.54
CA LYS A 93 8.81 -9.27 5.57
C LYS A 93 9.91 -9.00 6.59
N PHE A 94 9.90 -9.68 7.73
CA PHE A 94 10.99 -9.65 8.71
C PHE A 94 12.30 -10.14 8.07
N LEU A 95 12.23 -11.23 7.29
CA LEU A 95 13.38 -11.77 6.58
C LEU A 95 13.93 -10.81 5.53
N ASP A 96 13.05 -10.20 4.74
CA ASP A 96 13.42 -9.22 3.69
C ASP A 96 14.21 -8.04 4.29
N VAL A 97 13.85 -7.59 5.50
CA VAL A 97 14.43 -6.41 6.13
C VAL A 97 15.69 -6.74 6.95
N ILE A 98 15.66 -7.80 7.75
CA ILE A 98 16.69 -8.06 8.77
C ILE A 98 17.68 -9.16 8.32
N GLY A 99 17.29 -10.02 7.37
CA GLY A 99 18.12 -11.14 6.91
C GLY A 99 18.42 -12.21 7.97
N ASN A 100 17.88 -12.07 9.19
CA ASN A 100 18.12 -12.99 10.29
C ASN A 100 16.98 -14.01 10.40
N THR A 101 17.26 -15.20 9.88
CA THR A 101 16.26 -16.26 9.70
C THR A 101 15.81 -16.95 10.98
N LYS A 102 16.63 -16.94 12.04
CA LYS A 102 16.37 -17.81 13.21
C LYS A 102 15.12 -17.44 14.00
N ASN A 103 14.72 -16.17 13.97
CA ASN A 103 13.65 -15.68 14.84
C ASN A 103 12.42 -15.14 14.10
N ALA A 104 12.39 -15.15 12.76
CA ALA A 104 11.31 -14.56 11.99
C ALA A 104 9.92 -15.16 12.33
N ASN A 105 9.84 -16.49 12.48
CA ASN A 105 8.59 -17.16 12.84
C ASN A 105 8.14 -16.85 14.28
N ALA A 106 9.08 -16.78 15.22
CA ALA A 106 8.77 -16.44 16.62
C ALA A 106 8.28 -15.00 16.71
N PHE A 107 9.00 -14.07 16.09
CA PHE A 107 8.62 -12.66 16.01
C PHE A 107 7.25 -12.49 15.36
N ALA A 108 6.99 -13.16 14.23
CA ALA A 108 5.71 -13.07 13.53
C ALA A 108 4.56 -13.60 14.40
N LYS A 109 4.77 -14.72 15.08
CA LYS A 109 3.79 -15.31 16.00
C LYS A 109 3.48 -14.37 17.17
N ASP A 110 4.50 -13.78 17.78
CA ASP A 110 4.34 -12.85 18.90
C ASP A 110 3.64 -11.56 18.44
N SER A 111 4.01 -11.06 17.26
CA SER A 111 3.38 -9.89 16.64
C SER A 111 1.89 -10.10 16.36
N VAL A 112 1.53 -11.21 15.72
CA VAL A 112 0.13 -11.56 15.46
C VAL A 112 -0.65 -11.70 16.77
N ASN A 113 -0.09 -12.39 17.77
CA ASN A 113 -0.76 -12.57 19.05
C ASN A 113 -0.95 -11.27 19.83
N GLY A 114 0.05 -10.39 19.81
CA GLY A 114 -0.02 -9.07 20.45
C GLY A 114 -0.99 -8.12 19.76
N CYS A 115 -1.13 -8.21 18.44
CA CYS A 115 -1.90 -7.25 17.65
C CYS A 115 -3.30 -7.72 17.22
N LYS A 116 -3.66 -9.00 17.35
CA LYS A 116 -4.99 -9.53 16.91
C LYS A 116 -6.21 -8.91 17.58
N VAL A 117 -6.05 -8.14 18.65
CA VAL A 117 -7.14 -7.46 19.36
C VAL A 117 -7.50 -6.09 18.77
N VAL A 118 -6.64 -5.52 17.92
CA VAL A 118 -6.85 -4.17 17.35
C VAL A 118 -8.00 -4.15 16.35
N ARG A 119 -8.76 -3.06 16.33
CA ARG A 119 -9.90 -2.87 15.45
C ARG A 119 -9.90 -1.43 14.93
N GLY A 120 -10.32 -1.26 13.68
CA GLY A 120 -10.62 0.03 13.07
C GLY A 120 -12.10 0.11 12.66
N GLU A 121 -12.56 1.31 12.32
CA GLU A 121 -13.96 1.56 11.92
C GLU A 121 -14.35 0.83 10.62
N THR A 122 -13.37 0.54 9.77
CA THR A 122 -13.53 -0.19 8.51
C THR A 122 -12.57 -1.39 8.46
N PRO A 123 -12.79 -2.37 7.56
CA PRO A 123 -11.85 -3.48 7.38
C PRO A 123 -10.45 -2.99 6.99
N GLY A 124 -10.36 -2.06 6.03
CA GLY A 124 -9.10 -1.40 5.67
C GLY A 124 -8.41 -0.71 6.85
N LYS A 125 -9.16 0.04 7.67
CA LYS A 125 -8.59 0.66 8.87
C LYS A 125 -8.12 -0.40 9.87
N THR A 126 -8.87 -1.49 10.04
CA THR A 126 -8.45 -2.61 10.89
C THR A 126 -7.12 -3.20 10.44
N ALA A 127 -6.93 -3.40 9.13
CA ALA A 127 -5.65 -3.85 8.56
C ALA A 127 -4.50 -2.85 8.81
N ILE A 128 -4.75 -1.55 8.58
CA ILE A 128 -3.78 -0.48 8.85
C ILE A 128 -3.39 -0.44 10.34
N THR A 129 -4.36 -0.40 11.24
CA THR A 129 -4.12 -0.37 12.69
C THR A 129 -3.37 -1.63 13.14
N PHE A 130 -3.67 -2.79 12.54
CA PHE A 130 -2.92 -4.03 12.79
C PHE A 130 -1.46 -3.90 12.37
N MET A 131 -1.17 -3.42 11.16
CA MET A 131 0.21 -3.21 10.72
C MET A 131 0.94 -2.18 11.58
N ASN A 132 0.30 -1.07 11.93
CA ASN A 132 0.90 -0.07 12.81
C ASN A 132 1.23 -0.65 14.19
N CYS A 133 0.40 -1.55 14.73
CA CYS A 133 0.70 -2.28 15.95
C CYS A 133 1.96 -3.15 15.79
N VAL A 134 2.06 -3.92 14.70
CA VAL A 134 3.24 -4.75 14.41
C VAL A 134 4.50 -3.88 14.25
N THR A 135 4.41 -2.76 13.52
CA THR A 135 5.52 -1.80 13.36
C THR A 135 6.01 -1.27 14.69
N ARG A 136 5.13 -0.98 15.67
CA ARG A 136 5.55 -0.57 17.01
C ARG A 136 6.36 -1.66 17.73
N LEU A 137 6.05 -2.93 17.52
CA LEU A 137 6.81 -4.05 18.11
C LEU A 137 8.20 -4.20 17.50
N PHE A 138 8.42 -3.72 16.27
CA PHE A 138 9.75 -3.68 15.65
C PHE A 138 10.63 -2.56 16.20
N HIS A 139 10.04 -1.45 16.64
CA HIS A 139 10.76 -0.24 17.06
C HIS A 139 10.92 -0.08 18.58
N ASN A 140 10.33 -0.98 19.37
CA ASN A 140 10.49 -1.05 20.83
C ASN A 140 11.50 -2.12 21.22
#